data_AF-A0AAU2ZVE0-F1
#
_entry.id   AF-A0AAU2ZVE0-F1
#
_cell.length_a   1.000
_cell.length_b   1.000
_cell.length_c   1.000
_cell.angle_alpha   90.00
_cell.angle_beta   90.00
_cell.angle_gamma   90.00
#
_symmetry.space_group_name_H-M   'P 1'
#
loop_
_entity.id
_entity.type
_entity.pdbx_description
1 polymer ?
#
loop_
_entity_poly.entity_id
_entity_poly.type
_entity_poly.pdbx_seq_one_letter_code
_entity_poly.pdbx_strand_id
1 'polypeptide(L)'
;MSDGIRIVHADEQLVARRFVLRRRVDVSGISGIGDVADGMLWPDGTASIRWRGEHPSVVFWDRGRVSVETIHGHQGATEVVFVDQDDEQPAPAALTVAPLPLYRAVEIALGKPVPCPKCERTVVCRCAQAPRTAGRVEAVLAAVRPWLRREAGGIAS
;
A
#
# COMPACT_ATOMS: atom_id res chain seq x y z
N MET A 1 -27.39 -14.01 -2.13
CA MET A 1 -26.65 -13.66 -0.90
C MET A 1 -26.10 -12.29 -1.14
N SER A 2 -26.73 -11.27 -0.58
CA SER A 2 -26.26 -9.89 -0.73
C SER A 2 -25.07 -9.76 0.21
N ASP A 3 -23.85 -9.81 -0.33
CA ASP A 3 -22.69 -9.36 0.43
C ASP A 3 -23.01 -7.94 0.90
N GLY A 4 -22.92 -7.73 2.22
CA GLY A 4 -23.21 -6.43 2.81
C GLY A 4 -22.34 -5.35 2.21
N ILE A 5 -22.82 -4.11 2.21
CA ILE A 5 -22.02 -2.95 1.80
C ILE A 5 -20.70 -2.97 2.59
N ARG A 6 -19.57 -3.05 1.88
CA ARG A 6 -18.26 -2.97 2.50
C ARG A 6 -18.02 -1.53 2.93
N ILE A 7 -17.87 -1.30 4.23
CA ILE A 7 -17.35 -0.04 4.75
C ILE A 7 -15.83 -0.10 4.70
N VAL A 8 -15.20 0.92 4.13
CA VAL A 8 -13.74 1.08 4.10
C VAL A 8 -13.37 2.21 5.06
N HIS A 9 -12.50 1.90 6.02
CA HIS A 9 -12.03 2.85 7.01
C HIS A 9 -10.74 3.55 6.55
N ALA A 10 -10.50 4.76 7.07
CA ALA A 10 -9.36 5.59 6.66
C ALA A 10 -8.00 4.97 7.04
N ASP A 11 -7.94 4.11 8.06
CA ASP A 11 -6.74 3.43 8.51
C ASP A 11 -6.34 2.22 7.65
N GLU A 12 -7.25 1.69 6.81
CA GLU A 12 -6.98 0.55 5.92
C GLU A 12 -6.09 0.91 4.72
N GLN A 13 -5.92 2.20 4.41
CA GLN A 13 -5.02 2.72 3.35
C GLN A 13 -5.11 1.97 2.00
N LEU A 14 -6.32 1.61 1.57
CA LEU A 14 -6.54 0.90 0.30
C LEU A 14 -6.56 1.87 -0.89
N VAL A 15 -6.05 1.40 -2.04
CA VAL A 15 -5.91 2.22 -3.25
C VAL A 15 -7.04 1.90 -4.23
N ALA A 16 -7.68 2.94 -4.78
CA ALA A 16 -8.63 2.82 -5.87
C ALA A 16 -7.90 2.44 -7.17
N ARG A 17 -8.49 1.56 -7.97
CA ARG A 17 -7.85 1.03 -9.18
C ARG A 17 -8.41 1.69 -10.43
N ARG A 18 -7.56 2.31 -11.25
CA ARG A 18 -7.98 2.91 -12.52
C ARG A 18 -8.17 1.84 -13.58
N PHE A 19 -9.17 2.04 -14.43
CA PHE A 19 -9.40 1.22 -15.61
C PHE A 19 -9.94 2.07 -16.75
N VAL A 20 -9.91 1.52 -17.97
CA VAL A 20 -10.63 2.04 -19.13
C VAL A 20 -11.67 1.02 -19.58
N LEU A 21 -12.76 1.50 -20.17
CA LEU A 21 -13.65 0.66 -20.97
C LEU A 21 -13.13 0.63 -22.40
N ARG A 22 -12.55 -0.50 -22.80
CA ARG A 22 -12.01 -0.70 -24.14
C ARG A 22 -13.04 -1.40 -25.01
N ARG A 23 -13.52 -0.72 -26.03
CA ARG A 23 -14.48 -1.22 -27.01
C ARG A 23 -13.78 -1.72 -28.25
N ARG A 24 -13.95 -3.01 -28.56
CA ARG A 24 -13.43 -3.63 -29.78
C ARG A 24 -14.42 -3.55 -30.94
N VAL A 25 -15.72 -3.57 -30.64
CA VAL A 25 -16.79 -3.50 -31.63
C VAL A 25 -17.82 -2.47 -31.18
N ASP A 26 -18.08 -1.47 -32.03
CA ASP A 26 -19.18 -0.53 -31.81
C ASP A 26 -20.47 -1.04 -32.44
N VAL A 27 -21.22 -1.82 -31.67
CA VAL A 27 -22.53 -2.35 -32.10
C VAL A 27 -23.61 -1.27 -32.24
N SER A 28 -23.38 -0.08 -31.65
CA SER A 28 -24.34 1.02 -31.64
C SER A 28 -24.13 2.02 -32.78
N GLY A 29 -22.89 2.14 -33.26
CA GLY A 29 -22.46 3.19 -34.19
C GLY A 29 -22.35 4.58 -33.57
N ILE A 30 -22.50 4.72 -32.25
CA ILE A 30 -22.55 6.01 -31.55
C ILE A 30 -21.20 6.33 -30.90
N SER A 31 -20.62 5.38 -30.17
CA SER A 31 -19.50 5.65 -29.26
C SER A 31 -18.12 5.41 -29.86
N GLY A 32 -18.06 4.73 -31.01
CA GLY A 32 -16.82 4.31 -31.64
C GLY A 32 -16.12 3.16 -30.91
N ILE A 33 -14.90 2.87 -31.37
CA ILE A 33 -14.00 1.83 -30.84
C ILE A 33 -12.84 2.46 -30.06
N GLY A 34 -12.11 1.64 -29.30
CA GLY A 34 -11.00 2.06 -28.46
C GLY A 34 -11.42 2.31 -27.02
N ASP A 35 -10.67 3.14 -26.31
CA ASP A 35 -10.95 3.47 -24.91
C ASP A 35 -12.06 4.54 -24.86
N VAL A 36 -13.30 4.09 -24.62
CA VAL A 36 -14.52 4.92 -24.69
C VAL A 36 -14.91 5.55 -23.36
N ALA A 37 -14.32 5.09 -22.25
CA ALA A 37 -14.54 5.67 -20.93
C ALA A 37 -13.35 5.43 -20.01
N ASP A 38 -13.16 6.34 -19.06
CA ASP A 38 -12.25 6.20 -17.91
C ASP A 38 -13.04 5.71 -16.70
N GLY A 39 -12.44 4.90 -15.85
CA GLY A 39 -13.09 4.34 -14.68
C GLY A 39 -12.18 4.19 -13.47
N MET A 40 -12.82 4.17 -12.30
CA MET A 40 -12.22 3.90 -11.01
C MET A 40 -13.04 2.82 -10.30
N LEU A 41 -12.37 1.75 -9.86
CA LEU A 41 -12.93 0.75 -8.96
C LEU A 41 -12.48 1.09 -7.54
N TRP A 42 -13.44 1.40 -6.68
CA TRP A 42 -13.21 1.79 -5.30
C TRP A 42 -13.00 0.56 -4.40
N PRO A 43 -12.23 0.69 -3.31
CA PRO A 43 -12.01 -0.43 -2.40
C PRO A 43 -13.29 -0.96 -1.74
N ASP A 44 -14.34 -0.16 -1.63
CA ASP A 44 -15.65 -0.57 -1.11
C ASP A 44 -16.45 -1.45 -2.08
N GLY A 45 -15.91 -1.70 -3.28
CA GLY A 45 -16.54 -2.51 -4.31
C GLY A 45 -17.43 -1.71 -5.26
N THR A 46 -17.61 -0.41 -5.06
CA THR A 46 -18.32 0.47 -6.00
C THR A 46 -17.41 0.89 -7.16
N ALA A 47 -17.99 1.41 -8.25
CA ALA A 47 -17.21 1.95 -9.36
C ALA A 47 -17.78 3.29 -9.85
N SER A 48 -16.91 4.13 -10.39
CA SER A 48 -17.30 5.35 -11.10
C SER A 48 -16.70 5.34 -12.50
N ILE A 49 -17.45 5.84 -13.48
CA ILE A 49 -17.06 5.90 -14.88
C ILE A 49 -17.30 7.30 -15.42
N ARG A 50 -16.37 7.81 -16.22
CA ARG A 50 -16.52 9.01 -17.03
C ARG A 50 -16.42 8.65 -18.51
N TRP A 51 -17.51 8.88 -19.24
CA TRP A 51 -17.57 8.65 -20.68
C TRP A 51 -16.76 9.71 -21.44
N ARG A 52 -16.06 9.28 -22.48
CA ARG A 52 -15.34 10.14 -23.41
C ARG A 52 -16.23 10.48 -24.60
N GLY A 53 -15.92 11.57 -25.31
CA GLY A 53 -16.65 12.04 -26.48
C GLY A 53 -17.23 13.45 -26.31
N GLU A 54 -18.07 13.86 -27.25
CA GLU A 54 -18.65 15.21 -27.33
C GLU A 54 -19.57 15.56 -26.16
N HIS A 55 -20.24 14.55 -25.59
CA HIS A 55 -21.17 14.70 -24.48
C HIS A 55 -20.75 13.82 -23.30
N PRO A 56 -19.70 14.21 -22.55
CA PRO A 56 -19.17 13.40 -21.46
C PRO A 56 -20.15 13.39 -20.28
N SER A 57 -20.39 12.21 -19.72
CA SER A 57 -21.18 12.01 -18.49
C SER A 57 -20.43 11.16 -17.47
N VAL A 58 -20.84 11.26 -16.20
CA VAL A 58 -20.28 10.46 -15.11
C VAL A 58 -21.37 9.59 -14.51
N VAL A 59 -21.07 8.33 -14.28
CA VAL A 59 -22.00 7.34 -13.70
C VAL A 59 -21.33 6.61 -12.55
N PHE A 60 -22.12 6.31 -11.52
CA PHE A 60 -21.70 5.52 -10.36
C PHE A 60 -22.44 4.19 -10.31
N TRP A 61 -21.73 3.13 -9.97
CA TRP A 61 -22.24 1.76 -9.87
C TRP A 61 -22.02 1.22 -8.46
N ASP A 62 -23.11 0.92 -7.77
CA ASP A 62 -23.14 0.38 -6.42
C ASP A 62 -22.56 -1.04 -6.33
N ARG A 63 -22.73 -1.88 -7.36
CA ARG A 63 -22.11 -3.21 -7.47
C ARG A 63 -20.81 -3.22 -8.29
N GLY A 64 -20.23 -2.03 -8.48
CA GLY A 64 -18.97 -1.80 -9.17
C GLY A 64 -18.82 -2.53 -10.49
N ARG A 65 -17.69 -3.23 -10.66
CA ARG A 65 -17.30 -3.87 -11.91
C ARG A 65 -18.38 -4.79 -12.49
N VAL A 66 -19.11 -5.52 -11.66
CA VAL A 66 -20.13 -6.47 -12.12
C VAL A 66 -21.25 -5.74 -12.88
N SER A 67 -21.77 -4.63 -12.34
CA SER A 67 -22.77 -3.82 -13.04
C SER A 67 -22.22 -3.25 -14.34
N VAL A 68 -20.97 -2.76 -14.31
CA VAL A 68 -20.29 -2.20 -15.48
C VAL A 68 -20.22 -3.22 -16.61
N GLU A 69 -19.73 -4.43 -16.34
CA GLU A 69 -19.58 -5.48 -17.34
C GLU A 69 -20.94 -6.01 -17.82
N THR A 70 -21.90 -6.15 -16.91
CA THR A 70 -23.26 -6.63 -17.25
C THR A 70 -23.95 -5.69 -18.24
N ILE A 71 -23.83 -4.37 -18.06
CA ILE A 71 -24.56 -3.38 -18.83
C ILE A 71 -23.77 -2.95 -20.07
N HIS A 72 -22.45 -2.79 -19.96
CA HIS A 72 -21.61 -2.24 -21.03
C HIS A 72 -20.70 -3.25 -21.71
N GLY A 73 -20.59 -4.49 -21.21
CA GLY A 73 -19.69 -5.49 -21.79
C GLY A 73 -20.10 -5.96 -23.19
N HIS A 74 -21.40 -5.89 -23.52
CA HIS A 74 -21.95 -6.22 -24.84
C HIS A 74 -21.37 -7.52 -25.43
N GLN A 75 -21.51 -8.65 -24.71
CA GLN A 75 -20.99 -9.97 -25.13
C GLN A 75 -19.47 -9.98 -25.44
N GLY A 76 -18.70 -9.16 -24.75
CA GLY A 76 -17.25 -9.03 -24.94
C GLY A 76 -16.84 -7.99 -25.97
N ALA A 77 -17.79 -7.26 -26.58
CA ALA A 77 -17.48 -6.13 -27.45
C ALA A 77 -16.84 -4.96 -26.69
N THR A 78 -17.05 -4.87 -25.36
CA THR A 78 -16.36 -3.93 -24.48
C THR A 78 -15.80 -4.66 -23.27
N GLU A 79 -14.58 -4.34 -22.88
CA GLU A 79 -13.88 -4.95 -21.74
C GLU A 79 -13.39 -3.89 -20.76
N VAL A 80 -13.37 -4.23 -19.47
CA VAL A 80 -12.71 -3.45 -18.42
C VAL A 80 -11.22 -3.77 -18.45
N VAL A 81 -10.37 -2.78 -18.76
CA VAL A 81 -8.91 -2.91 -18.79
C VAL A 81 -8.32 -2.07 -17.69
N PHE A 82 -7.70 -2.69 -16.68
CA PHE A 82 -6.98 -1.95 -15.64
C PHE A 82 -5.69 -1.37 -16.20
N VAL A 83 -5.46 -0.08 -15.97
CA VAL A 83 -4.33 0.66 -16.58
C VAL A 83 -3.14 0.84 -15.64
N ASP A 84 -3.33 0.56 -14.34
CA ASP A 84 -2.30 0.68 -13.30
C ASP A 84 -1.44 -0.58 -13.14
N GLN A 85 -1.45 -1.48 -14.13
CA GLN A 85 -0.71 -2.74 -14.01
C GLN A 85 0.79 -2.61 -14.33
N ASP A 86 1.24 -1.45 -14.83
CA ASP A 86 2.66 -1.19 -15.17
C ASP A 86 3.21 0.15 -14.64
N ASP A 87 2.42 0.92 -13.87
CA ASP A 87 2.95 2.08 -13.15
C ASP A 87 3.55 1.59 -11.83
N GLU A 88 4.87 1.44 -11.87
CA GLU A 88 5.80 1.34 -10.77
C GLU A 88 5.37 2.15 -9.54
N GLN A 89 4.55 1.52 -8.70
CA GLN A 89 4.78 1.63 -7.28
C GLN A 89 6.15 0.99 -7.08
N PRO A 90 7.21 1.69 -6.61
CA PRO A 90 8.35 0.95 -6.10
C PRO A 90 7.74 0.05 -5.03
N ALA A 91 7.66 -1.26 -5.31
CA ALA A 91 7.24 -2.27 -4.35
C ALA A 91 7.95 -1.87 -3.06
N PRO A 92 7.24 -1.59 -1.94
CA PRO A 92 7.81 -0.88 -0.79
C PRO A 92 9.15 -1.51 -0.49
N ALA A 93 10.25 -0.82 -0.89
CA ALA A 93 11.50 -1.43 -1.35
C ALA A 93 11.70 -2.75 -0.64
N ALA A 94 11.27 -3.87 -1.27
CA ALA A 94 10.86 -5.10 -0.58
C ALA A 94 11.64 -5.22 0.70
N LEU A 95 11.04 -4.80 1.85
CA LEU A 95 11.80 -4.55 3.08
C LEU A 95 12.74 -5.73 3.20
N THR A 96 14.04 -5.52 2.93
CA THR A 96 14.93 -6.66 2.76
C THR A 96 14.89 -7.31 4.11
N VAL A 97 14.23 -8.47 4.20
CA VAL A 97 14.03 -9.13 5.47
C VAL A 97 15.43 -9.28 6.00
N ALA A 98 15.72 -8.60 7.11
CA ALA A 98 17.02 -8.68 7.72
C ALA A 98 17.36 -10.17 7.80
N PRO A 99 18.54 -10.62 7.34
CA PRO A 99 18.90 -12.02 7.42
C PRO A 99 18.53 -12.53 8.81
N LEU A 100 17.88 -13.70 8.92
CA LEU A 100 17.37 -14.23 10.19
C LEU A 100 18.34 -14.01 11.39
N PRO A 101 19.67 -14.11 11.23
CA PRO A 101 20.62 -13.74 12.28
C PRO A 101 20.56 -12.28 12.77
N LEU A 102 20.47 -11.29 11.87
CA LEU A 102 20.34 -9.87 12.23
C LEU A 102 18.99 -9.60 12.91
N TYR A 103 17.92 -10.16 12.37
CA TYR A 103 16.59 -10.04 12.97
C TYR A 103 16.59 -10.58 14.41
N ARG A 104 17.12 -11.79 14.61
CA ARG A 104 17.29 -12.39 15.95
C ARG A 104 18.18 -11.57 16.88
N ALA A 105 19.24 -10.97 16.37
CA ALA A 105 20.13 -10.12 17.17
C ALA A 105 19.41 -8.88 17.70
N VAL A 106 18.55 -8.26 16.87
CA VAL A 106 17.71 -7.13 17.27
C VAL A 106 16.66 -7.56 18.30
N GLU A 107 15.98 -8.69 18.09
CA GLU A 107 15.02 -9.23 19.08
C GLU A 107 15.67 -9.45 20.45
N ILE A 108 16.85 -10.08 20.48
CA ILE A 108 17.61 -10.31 21.71
C ILE A 108 17.99 -8.98 22.36
N ALA A 109 18.44 -7.99 21.59
CA ALA A 109 18.83 -6.68 22.10
C ALA A 109 17.65 -5.91 22.73
N LEU A 110 16.47 -5.98 22.11
CA LEU A 110 15.24 -5.39 22.65
C LEU A 110 14.80 -6.05 23.96
N GLY A 111 15.11 -7.33 24.15
CA GLY A 111 14.84 -8.07 25.39
C GLY A 111 15.87 -7.87 26.51
N LYS A 112 17.03 -7.25 26.24
CA LYS A 112 18.08 -7.06 27.26
C LYS A 112 17.61 -6.06 28.34
N PRO A 113 17.75 -6.39 29.63
CA PRO A 113 17.45 -5.44 30.70
C PRO A 113 18.32 -4.19 30.60
N VAL A 114 17.70 -3.02 30.51
CA VAL A 114 18.40 -1.71 30.48
C VAL A 114 18.32 -1.08 31.88
N PRO A 115 19.46 -0.69 32.49
CA PRO A 115 19.47 -0.06 33.80
C PRO A 115 18.78 1.32 33.75
N CYS A 116 18.06 1.66 34.81
CA CYS A 116 17.51 3.01 34.97
C CYS A 116 18.65 4.02 35.12
N PRO A 117 18.70 5.12 34.35
CA PRO A 117 19.78 6.10 34.47
C PRO A 117 19.79 6.86 35.81
N LYS A 118 18.73 6.76 36.62
CA LYS A 118 18.63 7.42 37.93
C LYS A 118 18.93 6.51 39.13
N CYS A 119 18.74 5.20 39.00
CA CYS A 119 18.84 4.28 40.13
C CYS A 119 19.40 2.88 39.78
N GLU A 120 19.87 2.72 38.55
CA GLU A 120 20.56 1.53 38.01
C GLU A 120 19.75 0.23 37.97
N ARG A 121 18.55 0.21 38.57
CA ARG A 121 17.65 -0.95 38.50
C ARG A 121 17.34 -1.30 37.06
N THR A 122 17.54 -2.57 36.72
CA THR A 122 17.24 -3.15 35.42
C THR A 122 15.78 -3.60 35.31
N VAL A 123 15.10 -3.80 36.44
CA VAL A 123 13.65 -4.10 36.58
C VAL A 123 12.83 -2.82 36.82
N VAL A 124 11.49 -2.92 36.89
CA VAL A 124 10.60 -1.77 37.15
C VAL A 124 11.06 -0.96 38.38
N CYS A 125 11.11 0.36 38.25
CA CYS A 125 11.52 1.29 39.30
C CYS A 125 10.56 2.48 39.40
N ARG A 126 10.56 3.22 40.52
CA ARG A 126 9.65 4.36 40.77
C ARG A 126 10.14 5.69 40.17
N CYS A 127 11.20 5.69 39.36
CA CYS A 127 11.72 6.91 38.76
C CYS A 127 10.76 7.40 37.66
N ALA A 128 9.85 8.29 38.04
CA ALA A 128 8.68 8.70 37.24
C ALA A 128 8.98 9.22 35.82
N GLN A 129 10.20 9.67 35.53
CA GLN A 129 10.61 10.11 34.19
C GLN A 129 12.07 9.74 33.87
N ALA A 130 12.51 8.51 34.13
CA ALA A 130 13.82 8.04 33.65
C ALA A 130 13.65 7.19 32.39
N PRO A 131 13.46 7.79 31.19
CA PRO A 131 13.28 7.02 29.98
C PRO A 131 14.53 6.17 29.73
N ARG A 132 14.34 4.86 29.59
CA ARG A 132 15.41 3.91 29.25
C ARG A 132 15.76 3.90 27.77
N THR A 133 15.19 4.85 27.00
CA THR A 133 15.31 4.93 25.54
C THR A 133 16.75 4.98 25.10
N ALA A 134 17.60 5.82 25.73
CA ALA A 134 19.02 5.90 25.39
C ALA A 134 19.73 4.54 25.52
N GLY A 135 19.56 3.85 26.65
CA GLY A 135 20.17 2.53 26.84
C GLY A 135 19.60 1.44 25.92
N ARG A 136 18.33 1.55 25.50
CA ARG A 136 17.74 0.66 24.48
C ARG A 136 18.34 0.93 23.10
N VAL A 137 18.50 2.20 22.72
CA VAL A 137 19.16 2.58 21.48
C VAL A 137 20.59 2.05 21.44
N GLU A 138 21.36 2.24 22.52
CA GLU A 138 22.72 1.70 22.62
C GLU A 138 22.76 0.17 22.49
N ALA A 139 21.84 -0.54 23.15
CA ALA A 139 21.75 -2.00 23.04
C ALA A 139 21.48 -2.46 21.59
N VAL A 140 20.59 -1.77 20.88
CA VAL A 140 20.28 -2.05 19.48
C VAL A 140 21.45 -1.68 18.57
N LEU A 141 22.06 -0.51 18.74
CA LEU A 141 23.24 -0.07 17.97
C LEU A 141 24.42 -1.04 18.14
N ALA A 142 24.68 -1.49 19.36
CA ALA A 142 25.70 -2.48 19.64
C ALA A 142 25.40 -3.83 18.98
N ALA A 143 24.12 -4.23 18.96
CA ALA A 143 23.69 -5.39 18.20
C ALA A 143 23.95 -5.18 16.72
N VAL A 144 23.36 -4.19 16.04
CA VAL A 144 23.46 -4.06 14.58
C VAL A 144 24.88 -3.78 14.05
N ARG A 145 25.82 -3.32 14.89
CA ARG A 145 27.18 -2.90 14.50
C ARG A 145 27.97 -3.88 13.61
N PRO A 146 28.02 -5.20 13.87
CA PRO A 146 28.74 -6.15 13.01
C PRO A 146 28.13 -6.30 11.61
N TRP A 147 26.87 -5.92 11.44
CA TRP A 147 26.14 -5.99 10.16
C TRP A 147 26.24 -4.70 9.35
N LEU A 148 26.77 -3.62 9.93
CA LEU A 148 26.99 -2.36 9.22
C LEU A 148 28.27 -2.47 8.38
N ARG A 149 28.14 -2.25 7.07
CA ARG A 149 29.32 -2.02 6.22
C ARG A 149 29.94 -0.69 6.63
N ARG A 150 31.25 -0.65 6.84
CA ARG A 150 31.96 0.63 6.92
C ARG A 150 31.99 1.22 5.52
N GLU A 151 31.43 2.41 5.32
CA GLU A 151 31.82 3.21 4.17
C GLU A 151 33.30 3.59 4.38
N ALA A 152 34.17 3.15 3.48
CA ALA A 152 35.54 3.64 3.41
C ALA A 152 35.52 5.06 2.83
N GLY A 153 35.04 6.02 3.62
CA GLY A 153 35.08 7.45 3.31
C GLY A 153 36.34 8.06 3.88
N GLY A 154 37.42 8.07 3.08
CA GLY A 154 38.59 8.87 3.36
C GLY A 154 38.21 10.35 3.39
N ILE A 155 38.58 11.04 4.47
CA ILE A 155 38.65 12.50 4.47
C ILE A 155 40.00 12.83 3.84
N ALA A 156 39.98 13.09 2.54
CA ALA A 156 41.01 13.89 1.90
C ALA A 156 40.55 15.35 1.95
N SER A 157 41.09 16.11 2.91
CA SER A 157 41.50 17.52 2.80
C SER A 157 42.23 17.91 4.08
#